data_AF-T0Q8W9-F1
#
_entry.id   AF-T0Q8W9-F1
#
_cell.length_a   1.000
_cell.length_b   1.000
_cell.length_c   1.000
_cell.angle_alpha   90.00
_cell.angle_beta   90.00
_cell.angle_gamma   90.00
#
_symmetry.space_group_name_H-M   'P 1'
#
loop_
_entity.id
_entity.type
_entity.pdbx_description
1 polymer ?
#
loop_
_entity_poly.entity_id
_entity_poly.type
_entity_poly.pdbx_seq_one_letter_code
_entity_poly.pdbx_strand_id
1 'polypeptide(L)'
;MMIRPSSREESSSVLVTESLGSDTLGPSSPRRTQSSKLLSRAASRKLPPVVSTPVSAEVAQSWSRSLLSGTAQEAAKAIDELSAAAGNAAAMDTIIGQGGVPALLHHMLRDQALDEASKSLEVLHQFERFAATERSGVPNILGAVGLHVDKSPVVLERKNALRILFAFGYVYNDPSLTSPLVERLLGLLRNLWEPTTSDSIPLTLECLHFLASVPQYRGMLFSHLLSPVSEKRSMSIDAIKVETPKRRGTAIVTEFLTKHPSAIFGSGIEFLKSFMPSVPETVLVRNGVNGLVQLIAKGAEKERASVTALLEELARHDSANDHASHLVCSEIFKAIVGLLSDPNGDDDQKVRAMGVMEKLAKYQKVRRHLHRASVSPELFLVANLASPRPREQAERLLGTLIEAPEFAEFVQASTS
;
A
#
# COMPACT_ATOMS: atom_id res chain seq x y z
N MET A 1 -17.62 -14.72 -48.47
CA MET A 1 -17.57 -14.94 -49.93
C MET A 1 -18.32 -13.79 -50.59
N MET A 2 -17.69 -13.05 -51.51
CA MET A 2 -18.26 -12.13 -52.55
C MET A 2 -19.34 -11.07 -52.11
N ILE A 3 -19.09 -9.74 -52.24
CA ILE A 3 -19.31 -8.90 -53.46
C ILE A 3 -20.83 -8.85 -53.82
N ARG A 4 -21.56 -7.72 -53.94
CA ARG A 4 -21.26 -6.27 -54.12
C ARG A 4 -22.50 -5.39 -53.74
N PRO A 5 -22.41 -4.03 -53.74
CA PRO A 5 -23.52 -3.10 -53.48
C PRO A 5 -24.10 -2.42 -54.76
N SER A 6 -25.22 -1.69 -54.62
CA SER A 6 -25.80 -0.65 -55.51
C SER A 6 -27.13 -0.19 -54.88
N SER A 7 -27.66 1.04 -54.91
CA SER A 7 -27.41 2.36 -55.56
C SER A 7 -27.88 3.44 -54.53
N ARG A 8 -27.59 4.76 -54.60
CA ARG A 8 -27.69 5.79 -55.65
C ARG A 8 -26.75 6.97 -55.28
N GLU A 9 -26.12 7.70 -56.21
CA GLU A 9 -26.66 8.83 -57.02
C GLU A 9 -27.29 9.94 -56.16
N GLU A 10 -27.02 11.24 -56.30
CA GLU A 10 -26.17 12.08 -57.17
C GLU A 10 -25.99 13.43 -56.44
N SER A 11 -24.84 14.12 -56.46
CA SER A 11 -24.53 15.19 -57.43
C SER A 11 -23.16 15.77 -57.02
N SER A 12 -22.16 15.85 -57.91
CA SER A 12 -21.80 17.03 -58.74
C SER A 12 -21.40 18.28 -57.93
N SER A 13 -20.35 19.03 -58.25
CA SER A 13 -19.29 18.87 -59.28
C SER A 13 -18.23 20.00 -59.05
N VAL A 14 -16.92 19.72 -58.97
CA VAL A 14 -15.91 19.90 -60.06
C VAL A 14 -15.18 21.25 -60.08
N LEU A 15 -13.84 21.17 -59.92
CA LEU A 15 -12.72 22.04 -60.39
C LEU A 15 -12.68 23.53 -59.94
N VAL A 16 -11.62 24.04 -59.29
CA VAL A 16 -10.16 24.11 -59.61
C VAL A 16 -9.83 25.18 -60.64
N THR A 17 -8.97 26.14 -60.23
CA THR A 17 -7.74 26.54 -60.96
C THR A 17 -6.77 27.27 -60.03
N GLU A 18 -5.48 26.98 -60.18
CA GLU A 18 -4.35 27.66 -59.52
C GLU A 18 -3.95 28.97 -60.25
N SER A 19 -3.16 29.82 -59.61
CA SER A 19 -2.33 30.84 -60.29
C SER A 19 -1.09 31.19 -59.45
N LEU A 20 0.02 31.55 -60.11
CA LEU A 20 1.37 31.66 -59.54
C LEU A 20 1.91 33.10 -59.43
N GLY A 21 2.86 33.31 -58.49
CA GLY A 21 3.88 34.38 -58.51
C GLY A 21 3.47 35.75 -57.96
N SER A 22 4.35 36.59 -57.38
CA SER A 22 5.79 36.43 -57.07
C SER A 22 6.28 37.43 -56.00
N ASP A 23 7.25 37.02 -55.19
CA ASP A 23 8.34 37.80 -54.54
C ASP A 23 8.16 39.24 -54.03
N THR A 24 8.35 39.41 -52.70
CA THR A 24 9.33 40.40 -52.14
C THR A 24 9.90 39.94 -50.79
N LEU A 25 11.22 39.68 -50.77
CA LEU A 25 12.24 39.90 -49.72
C LEU A 25 11.84 39.87 -48.21
N GLY A 26 12.47 38.96 -47.45
CA GLY A 26 12.33 38.82 -45.99
C GLY A 26 13.29 39.69 -45.14
N PRO A 27 13.88 39.23 -44.01
CA PRO A 27 13.95 37.86 -43.44
C PRO A 27 13.26 37.82 -42.04
N SER A 28 13.57 37.00 -41.01
CA SER A 28 14.57 35.93 -40.76
C SER A 28 14.11 34.98 -39.62
N SER A 29 14.04 33.65 -39.85
CA SER A 29 14.27 32.58 -38.83
C SER A 29 14.07 31.15 -39.38
N PRO A 30 15.14 30.35 -39.54
CA PRO A 30 15.03 28.94 -39.90
C PRO A 30 15.22 28.01 -38.69
N ARG A 31 14.20 27.20 -38.33
CA ARG A 31 14.38 26.11 -37.35
C ARG A 31 13.54 24.86 -37.66
N ARG A 32 13.85 24.22 -38.80
CA ARG A 32 13.28 22.89 -39.13
C ARG A 32 14.26 21.90 -39.78
N THR A 33 15.53 21.89 -39.35
CA THR A 33 16.56 20.90 -39.77
C THR A 33 17.60 20.63 -38.67
N GLN A 34 17.20 20.09 -37.52
CA GLN A 34 18.15 19.57 -36.51
C GLN A 34 17.90 18.14 -36.01
N SER A 35 16.76 17.51 -36.33
CA SER A 35 16.43 16.16 -35.81
C SER A 35 17.07 14.98 -36.58
N SER A 36 17.68 15.18 -37.75
CA SER A 36 18.25 14.09 -38.57
C SER A 36 19.79 13.95 -38.49
N LYS A 37 20.50 14.88 -37.84
CA LYS A 37 21.98 14.84 -37.72
C LYS A 37 22.51 14.43 -36.33
N LEU A 38 21.63 14.21 -35.36
CA LEU A 38 21.99 13.65 -34.05
C LEU A 38 21.94 12.11 -34.02
N LEU A 39 21.05 11.50 -34.81
CA LEU A 39 20.91 10.03 -34.88
C LEU A 39 22.07 9.34 -35.61
N SER A 40 22.72 9.99 -36.57
CA SER A 40 23.85 9.41 -37.32
C SER A 40 25.21 9.50 -36.62
N ARG A 41 25.32 10.24 -35.50
CA ARG A 41 26.57 10.37 -34.72
C ARG A 41 26.59 9.50 -33.45
N ALA A 42 25.45 8.91 -33.07
CA ALA A 42 25.36 7.91 -32.01
C ALA A 42 25.83 6.51 -32.47
N ALA A 43 25.70 6.19 -33.77
CA ALA A 43 26.08 4.90 -34.35
C ALA A 43 27.60 4.70 -34.55
N SER A 44 28.44 5.66 -34.14
CA SER A 44 29.90 5.60 -34.30
C SER A 44 30.66 5.96 -33.01
N ARG A 45 30.10 5.58 -31.86
CA ARG A 45 30.93 5.20 -30.71
C ARG A 45 31.09 3.69 -30.78
N LYS A 46 32.31 3.22 -31.10
CA LYS A 46 32.71 1.87 -30.71
C LYS A 46 32.49 1.78 -29.20
N LEU A 47 31.54 0.95 -28.77
CA LEU A 47 31.52 0.48 -27.40
C LEU A 47 32.93 -0.06 -27.10
N PRO A 48 33.52 0.23 -25.93
CA PRO A 48 34.68 -0.54 -25.51
C PRO A 48 34.29 -2.02 -25.57
N PRO A 49 35.19 -2.93 -25.94
CA PRO A 49 34.84 -4.34 -26.02
C PRO A 49 34.27 -4.75 -24.68
N VAL A 50 33.02 -5.22 -24.66
CA VAL A 50 32.46 -5.90 -23.51
C VAL A 50 33.43 -7.05 -23.27
N VAL A 51 34.18 -6.98 -22.18
CA VAL A 51 35.14 -8.03 -21.82
C VAL A 51 34.29 -9.20 -21.34
N SER A 52 33.86 -9.99 -22.31
CA SER A 52 33.00 -11.16 -22.17
C SER A 52 33.78 -12.34 -21.58
N THR A 53 34.54 -12.10 -20.52
CA THR A 53 35.07 -13.17 -19.68
C THR A 53 33.89 -13.85 -19.00
N PRO A 54 33.59 -15.13 -19.29
CA PRO A 54 32.52 -15.83 -18.60
C PRO A 54 32.87 -15.88 -17.11
N VAL A 55 31.89 -15.55 -16.25
CA VAL A 55 32.04 -15.67 -14.80
C VAL A 55 32.27 -17.15 -14.48
N SER A 56 33.40 -17.48 -13.86
CA SER A 56 33.70 -18.88 -13.49
C SER A 56 32.89 -19.29 -12.26
N ALA A 57 32.74 -20.61 -12.06
CA ALA A 57 32.04 -21.14 -10.89
C ALA A 57 32.73 -20.72 -9.58
N GLU A 58 34.07 -20.67 -9.54
CA GLU A 58 34.81 -20.22 -8.35
C GLU A 58 34.55 -18.74 -8.02
N VAL A 59 34.45 -17.89 -9.04
CA VAL A 59 34.15 -16.45 -8.87
C VAL A 59 32.73 -16.27 -8.34
N ALA A 60 31.73 -16.94 -8.94
CA ALA A 60 30.35 -16.91 -8.46
C ALA A 60 30.20 -17.43 -7.02
N GLN A 61 30.91 -18.50 -6.66
CA GLN A 61 30.96 -18.99 -5.28
C GLN A 61 31.66 -18.02 -4.32
N SER A 62 32.70 -17.32 -4.79
CA SER A 62 33.40 -16.30 -3.99
C SER A 62 32.45 -15.17 -3.60
N TRP A 63 31.70 -14.62 -4.56
CA TRP A 63 30.67 -13.60 -4.32
C TRP A 63 29.59 -14.09 -3.35
N SER A 64 29.14 -15.34 -3.52
CA SER A 64 28.16 -15.95 -2.61
C SER A 64 28.69 -16.05 -1.17
N ARG A 65 29.98 -16.35 -0.96
CA ARG A 65 30.63 -16.34 0.36
C ARG A 65 30.72 -14.92 0.93
N SER A 66 31.11 -13.93 0.12
CA SER A 66 31.16 -12.52 0.55
C SER A 66 29.79 -11.98 1.00
N LEU A 67 28.71 -12.39 0.34
CA LEU A 67 27.33 -12.02 0.74
C LEU A 67 26.86 -12.69 2.04
N LEU A 68 27.27 -13.94 2.28
CA LEU A 68 26.83 -14.73 3.43
C LEU A 68 27.64 -14.46 4.71
N SER A 69 28.94 -14.26 4.58
CA SER A 69 29.89 -14.20 5.72
C SER A 69 31.01 -13.17 5.56
N GLY A 70 30.98 -12.35 4.51
CA GLY A 70 31.95 -11.26 4.34
C GLY A 70 31.64 -10.04 5.19
N THR A 71 32.59 -9.10 5.22
CA THR A 71 32.38 -7.75 5.74
C THR A 71 31.39 -6.96 4.87
N ALA A 72 30.83 -5.86 5.41
CA ALA A 72 29.94 -4.99 4.64
C ALA A 72 30.60 -4.44 3.34
N GLN A 73 31.92 -4.23 3.34
CA GLN A 73 32.67 -3.80 2.15
C GLN A 73 32.79 -4.92 1.11
N GLU A 74 33.03 -6.16 1.55
CA GLU A 74 33.10 -7.33 0.65
C GLU A 74 31.73 -7.66 0.06
N ALA A 75 30.66 -7.55 0.85
CA ALA A 75 29.29 -7.73 0.37
C ALA A 75 28.89 -6.63 -0.64
N ALA A 76 29.19 -5.35 -0.34
CA ALA A 76 28.95 -4.24 -1.27
C ALA A 76 29.72 -4.42 -2.59
N LYS A 77 30.99 -4.82 -2.52
CA LYS A 77 31.79 -5.14 -3.70
C LYS A 77 31.21 -6.31 -4.49
N ALA A 78 30.75 -7.37 -3.81
CA ALA A 78 30.09 -8.50 -4.47
C ALA A 78 28.79 -8.08 -5.17
N ILE A 79 28.01 -7.15 -4.59
CA ILE A 79 26.81 -6.57 -5.23
C ILE A 79 27.18 -5.78 -6.49
N ASP A 80 28.25 -4.98 -6.46
CA ASP A 80 28.74 -4.24 -7.63
C ASP A 80 29.21 -5.19 -8.75
N GLU A 81 29.94 -6.26 -8.40
CA GLU A 81 30.41 -7.26 -9.35
C GLU A 81 29.26 -8.13 -9.93
N LEU A 82 28.25 -8.46 -9.11
CA LEU A 82 27.01 -9.10 -9.56
C LEU A 82 26.19 -8.20 -10.48
N SER A 83 26.09 -6.90 -10.18
CA SER A 83 25.40 -5.90 -11.02
C SER A 83 26.07 -5.75 -12.39
N ALA A 84 27.41 -5.75 -12.45
CA ALA A 84 28.13 -5.78 -13.71
C ALA A 84 27.91 -7.07 -14.51
N ALA A 85 27.69 -8.21 -13.84
CA ALA A 85 27.45 -9.50 -14.47
C ALA A 85 25.97 -9.72 -14.92
N ALA A 86 25.02 -9.01 -14.33
CA ALA A 86 23.58 -9.24 -14.54
C ALA A 86 23.05 -8.82 -15.92
N GLY A 87 23.89 -8.22 -16.78
CA GLY A 87 23.62 -8.04 -18.21
C GLY A 87 23.95 -9.24 -19.11
N ASN A 88 24.52 -10.33 -18.58
CA ASN A 88 25.00 -11.48 -19.37
C ASN A 88 24.32 -12.79 -18.94
N ALA A 89 23.49 -13.36 -19.83
CA ALA A 89 22.74 -14.60 -19.60
C ALA A 89 23.60 -15.77 -19.10
N ALA A 90 24.79 -16.00 -19.68
CA ALA A 90 25.65 -17.10 -19.27
C ALA A 90 26.28 -16.88 -17.87
N ALA A 91 26.56 -15.61 -17.52
CA ALA A 91 27.01 -15.25 -16.18
C ALA A 91 25.87 -15.42 -15.17
N MET A 92 24.67 -14.90 -15.47
CA MET A 92 23.48 -15.08 -14.62
C MET A 92 23.17 -16.56 -14.37
N ASP A 93 23.18 -17.39 -15.41
CA ASP A 93 22.91 -18.82 -15.27
C ASP A 93 23.93 -19.53 -14.36
N THR A 94 25.21 -19.17 -14.49
CA THR A 94 26.29 -19.66 -13.64
C THR A 94 26.11 -19.20 -12.19
N ILE A 95 25.81 -17.93 -11.94
CA ILE A 95 25.58 -17.37 -10.61
C ILE A 95 24.38 -18.04 -9.92
N ILE A 96 23.26 -18.19 -10.64
CA ILE A 96 22.06 -18.88 -10.15
C ILE A 96 22.37 -20.35 -9.87
N GLY A 97 23.10 -21.02 -10.76
CA GLY A 97 23.52 -22.42 -10.59
C GLY A 97 24.47 -22.66 -9.42
N GLN A 98 25.29 -21.67 -9.05
CA GLN A 98 26.19 -21.72 -7.88
C GLN A 98 25.56 -21.17 -6.58
N GLY A 99 24.24 -20.94 -6.54
CA GLY A 99 23.53 -20.53 -5.32
C GLY A 99 23.63 -19.06 -4.96
N GLY A 100 24.00 -18.18 -5.91
CA GLY A 100 24.10 -16.74 -5.69
C GLY A 100 22.78 -16.06 -5.30
N VAL A 101 21.64 -16.54 -5.81
CA VAL A 101 20.30 -16.02 -5.48
C VAL A 101 19.95 -16.22 -3.99
N PRO A 102 20.03 -17.43 -3.41
CA PRO A 102 19.91 -17.62 -1.96
C PRO A 102 20.86 -16.76 -1.13
N ALA A 103 22.12 -16.60 -1.55
CA ALA A 103 23.10 -15.78 -0.85
C ALA A 103 22.74 -14.28 -0.85
N LEU A 104 22.32 -13.76 -2.01
CA LEU A 104 21.87 -12.37 -2.16
C LEU A 104 20.60 -12.11 -1.35
N LEU A 105 19.62 -13.02 -1.41
CA LEU A 105 18.38 -12.90 -0.62
C LEU A 105 18.68 -12.91 0.89
N HIS A 106 19.53 -13.83 1.36
CA HIS A 106 19.94 -13.90 2.76
C HIS A 106 20.62 -12.60 3.24
N HIS A 107 21.48 -12.00 2.40
CA HIS A 107 22.10 -10.71 2.67
C HIS A 107 21.04 -9.59 2.78
N MET A 108 20.21 -9.42 1.74
CA MET A 108 19.21 -8.36 1.66
C MET A 108 18.17 -8.42 2.79
N LEU A 109 17.74 -9.62 3.20
CA LEU A 109 16.78 -9.76 4.30
C LEU A 109 17.31 -9.22 5.63
N ARG A 110 18.63 -9.17 5.82
CA ARG A 110 19.28 -8.72 7.07
C ARG A 110 20.02 -7.38 6.95
N ASP A 111 20.00 -6.78 5.76
CA ASP A 111 20.59 -5.48 5.52
C ASP A 111 19.76 -4.37 6.20
N GLN A 112 20.41 -3.59 7.05
CA GLN A 112 19.81 -2.45 7.76
C GLN A 112 19.69 -1.21 6.87
N ALA A 113 20.47 -1.14 5.79
CA ALA A 113 20.53 -0.03 4.86
C ALA A 113 19.73 -0.24 3.57
N LEU A 114 19.05 -1.38 3.42
CA LEU A 114 18.27 -1.70 2.23
C LEU A 114 17.19 -0.63 2.01
N ASP A 115 17.17 -0.06 0.81
CA ASP A 115 16.21 0.95 0.35
C ASP A 115 15.72 0.64 -1.07
N GLU A 116 14.76 1.41 -1.55
CA GLU A 116 14.14 1.25 -2.87
C GLU A 116 15.09 1.57 -4.04
N ALA A 117 16.27 2.14 -3.79
CA ALA A 117 17.29 2.48 -4.79
C ALA A 117 18.48 1.51 -4.78
N SER A 118 18.46 0.51 -3.89
CA SER A 118 19.58 -0.40 -3.65
C SER A 118 19.85 -1.31 -4.85
N LYS A 119 21.11 -1.33 -5.32
CA LYS A 119 21.55 -2.19 -6.44
C LYS A 119 21.24 -3.68 -6.23
N SER A 120 21.19 -4.14 -4.98
CA SER A 120 20.82 -5.51 -4.62
C SER A 120 19.39 -5.87 -5.04
N LEU A 121 18.43 -4.92 -4.97
CA LEU A 121 17.08 -5.11 -5.49
C LEU A 121 17.08 -5.22 -7.02
N GLU A 122 17.86 -4.39 -7.70
CA GLU A 122 17.95 -4.40 -9.17
C GLU A 122 18.51 -5.74 -9.66
N VAL A 123 19.61 -6.20 -9.05
CA VAL A 123 20.22 -7.51 -9.34
C VAL A 123 19.25 -8.66 -9.06
N LEU A 124 18.55 -8.64 -7.92
CA LEU A 124 17.59 -9.69 -7.60
C LEU A 124 16.40 -9.70 -8.56
N HIS A 125 15.92 -8.53 -9.01
CA HIS A 125 14.87 -8.41 -10.02
C HIS A 125 15.32 -8.93 -11.39
N GLN A 126 16.56 -8.63 -11.81
CA GLN A 126 17.11 -9.15 -13.06
C GLN A 126 17.27 -10.68 -13.03
N PHE A 127 17.71 -11.25 -11.90
CA PHE A 127 17.74 -12.70 -11.70
C PHE A 127 16.34 -13.33 -11.68
N GLU A 128 15.35 -12.67 -11.08
CA GLU A 128 13.95 -13.15 -11.06
C GLU A 128 13.36 -13.20 -12.48
N ARG A 129 13.56 -12.15 -13.28
CA ARG A 129 13.09 -12.12 -14.66
C ARG A 129 13.79 -13.15 -15.55
N PHE A 130 15.11 -13.28 -15.44
CA PHE A 130 15.86 -14.31 -16.15
C PHE A 130 15.43 -15.73 -15.74
N ALA A 131 15.18 -15.93 -14.45
CA ALA A 131 14.67 -17.19 -13.92
C ALA A 131 13.29 -17.54 -14.47
N ALA A 132 12.41 -16.56 -14.63
CA ALA A 132 11.05 -16.75 -15.14
C ALA A 132 10.99 -17.04 -16.65
N THR A 133 11.94 -16.51 -17.45
CA THR A 133 11.91 -16.65 -18.92
C THR A 133 12.83 -17.72 -19.49
N GLU A 134 14.08 -17.83 -19.02
CA GLU A 134 15.13 -18.60 -19.70
C GLU A 134 15.38 -20.00 -19.12
N ARG A 135 14.91 -20.30 -17.90
CA ARG A 135 15.33 -21.50 -17.17
C ARG A 135 14.18 -22.21 -16.48
N SER A 136 14.03 -23.52 -16.75
CA SER A 136 13.11 -24.38 -16.02
C SER A 136 13.75 -24.89 -14.72
N GLY A 137 12.99 -24.88 -13.61
CA GLY A 137 13.43 -25.44 -12.33
C GLY A 137 14.30 -24.53 -11.44
N VAL A 138 14.18 -23.21 -11.58
CA VAL A 138 14.91 -22.22 -10.75
C VAL A 138 14.33 -22.12 -9.33
N PRO A 139 15.12 -21.78 -8.29
CA PRO A 139 14.56 -21.33 -7.02
C PRO A 139 13.46 -20.28 -7.20
N ASN A 140 12.29 -20.55 -6.61
CA ASN A 140 11.14 -19.65 -6.59
C ASN A 140 11.43 -18.45 -5.67
N ILE A 141 12.02 -17.39 -6.24
CA ILE A 141 12.43 -16.17 -5.50
C ILE A 141 11.22 -15.54 -4.81
N LEU A 142 10.14 -15.29 -5.54
CA LEU A 142 8.91 -14.69 -5.00
C LEU A 142 8.29 -15.52 -3.87
N GLY A 143 8.31 -16.86 -4.00
CA GLY A 143 7.85 -17.78 -2.97
C GLY A 143 8.74 -17.77 -1.73
N ALA A 144 10.07 -17.73 -1.89
CA ALA A 144 11.02 -17.64 -0.80
C ALA A 144 10.87 -16.31 -0.03
N VAL A 145 10.83 -15.18 -0.74
CA VAL A 145 10.58 -13.85 -0.14
C VAL A 145 9.22 -13.83 0.56
N GLY A 146 8.18 -14.38 -0.08
CA GLY A 146 6.84 -14.50 0.49
C GLY A 146 6.80 -15.28 1.81
N LEU A 147 7.56 -16.38 1.91
CA LEU A 147 7.70 -17.13 3.16
C LEU A 147 8.31 -16.29 4.30
N HIS A 148 9.25 -15.38 4.00
CA HIS A 148 9.77 -14.46 5.02
C HIS A 148 8.72 -13.43 5.47
N VAL A 149 7.93 -12.87 4.56
CA VAL A 149 6.80 -11.97 4.91
C VAL A 149 5.81 -12.64 5.86
N ASP A 150 5.43 -13.89 5.55
CA ASP A 150 4.37 -14.59 6.27
C ASP A 150 4.88 -15.18 7.60
N LYS A 151 6.11 -15.72 7.63
CA LYS A 151 6.60 -16.61 8.69
C LYS A 151 7.85 -16.15 9.45
N SER A 152 8.64 -15.17 8.97
CA SER A 152 9.84 -14.78 9.73
C SER A 152 9.46 -14.21 11.11
N PRO A 153 10.13 -14.62 12.20
CA PRO A 153 9.95 -13.98 13.51
C PRO A 153 10.69 -12.64 13.60
N VAL A 154 11.58 -12.33 12.64
CA VAL A 154 12.43 -11.13 12.67
C VAL A 154 11.75 -10.00 11.91
N VAL A 155 11.47 -8.90 12.62
CA VAL A 155 10.79 -7.72 12.06
C VAL A 155 11.54 -7.11 10.88
N LEU A 156 12.87 -7.04 10.95
CA LEU A 156 13.72 -6.57 9.86
C LEU A 156 13.55 -7.43 8.60
N GLU A 157 13.64 -8.76 8.74
CA GLU A 157 13.48 -9.68 7.61
C GLU A 157 12.09 -9.56 6.99
N ARG A 158 11.01 -9.36 7.78
CA ARG A 158 9.68 -9.08 7.22
C ARG A 158 9.62 -7.76 6.46
N LYS A 159 10.17 -6.67 7.00
CA LYS A 159 10.21 -5.35 6.35
C LYS A 159 11.00 -5.41 5.04
N ASN A 160 12.17 -6.07 5.04
CA ASN A 160 12.98 -6.24 3.83
C ASN A 160 12.34 -7.22 2.83
N ALA A 161 11.65 -8.26 3.27
CA ALA A 161 10.88 -9.14 2.38
C ALA A 161 9.70 -8.40 1.72
N LEU A 162 8.97 -7.58 2.50
CA LEU A 162 7.93 -6.69 1.96
C LEU A 162 8.53 -5.69 0.97
N ARG A 163 9.67 -5.05 1.30
CA ARG A 163 10.39 -4.14 0.40
C ARG A 163 10.74 -4.81 -0.92
N ILE A 164 11.28 -6.03 -0.91
CA ILE A 164 11.63 -6.77 -2.14
C ILE A 164 10.39 -6.97 -3.02
N LEU A 165 9.31 -7.53 -2.47
CA LEU A 165 8.09 -7.79 -3.25
C LEU A 165 7.46 -6.49 -3.78
N PHE A 166 7.37 -5.46 -2.93
CA PHE A 166 6.72 -4.20 -3.28
C PHE A 166 7.57 -3.38 -4.25
N ALA A 167 8.90 -3.43 -4.16
CA ALA A 167 9.79 -2.82 -5.15
C ALA A 167 9.58 -3.46 -6.53
N PHE A 168 9.47 -4.78 -6.62
CA PHE A 168 9.22 -5.44 -7.91
C PHE A 168 7.89 -4.99 -8.54
N GLY A 169 6.81 -4.90 -7.75
CA GLY A 169 5.50 -4.46 -8.25
C GLY A 169 5.35 -2.95 -8.51
N TYR A 170 5.94 -2.08 -7.67
CA TYR A 170 5.67 -0.64 -7.67
C TYR A 170 6.87 0.26 -8.01
N VAL A 171 8.10 -0.25 -7.97
CA VAL A 171 9.31 0.48 -8.42
C VAL A 171 9.72 0.00 -9.81
N TYR A 172 9.85 -1.31 -10.00
CA TYR A 172 10.14 -1.93 -11.30
C TYR A 172 8.90 -2.15 -12.19
N ASN A 173 7.71 -1.86 -11.66
CA ASN A 173 6.41 -1.89 -12.36
C ASN A 173 6.07 -3.25 -12.99
N ASP A 174 6.29 -4.35 -12.27
CA ASP A 174 5.83 -5.67 -12.72
C ASP A 174 4.32 -5.87 -12.46
N PRO A 175 3.46 -5.91 -13.51
CA PRO A 175 2.02 -6.04 -13.34
C PRO A 175 1.59 -7.45 -12.90
N SER A 176 2.44 -8.47 -13.05
CA SER A 176 2.12 -9.84 -12.62
C SER A 176 2.04 -9.95 -11.08
N LEU A 177 2.74 -9.06 -10.38
CA LEU A 177 2.86 -9.05 -8.93
C LEU A 177 1.77 -8.23 -8.24
N THR A 178 1.04 -7.37 -8.96
CA THR A 178 0.04 -6.46 -8.36
C THR A 178 -1.02 -7.23 -7.56
N SER A 179 -1.61 -8.30 -8.11
CA SER A 179 -2.63 -9.09 -7.39
C SER A 179 -2.06 -9.82 -6.15
N PRO A 180 -0.95 -10.58 -6.24
CA PRO A 180 -0.28 -11.14 -5.05
C PRO A 180 0.07 -10.11 -3.96
N LEU A 181 0.49 -8.91 -4.34
CA LEU A 181 0.81 -7.82 -3.41
C LEU A 181 -0.42 -7.30 -2.69
N VAL A 182 -1.52 -7.10 -3.41
CA VAL A 182 -2.82 -6.70 -2.84
C VAL A 182 -3.33 -7.77 -1.87
N GLU A 183 -3.28 -9.06 -2.23
CA GLU A 183 -3.69 -10.13 -1.30
C GLU A 183 -2.84 -10.15 -0.01
N ARG A 184 -1.53 -9.87 -0.11
CA ARG A 184 -0.65 -9.74 1.06
C ARG A 184 -0.98 -8.52 1.92
N LEU A 185 -1.27 -7.36 1.33
CA LEU A 185 -1.69 -6.18 2.12
C LEU A 185 -3.03 -6.41 2.81
N LEU A 186 -4.03 -6.98 2.13
CA LEU A 186 -5.32 -7.33 2.74
C LEU A 186 -5.12 -8.35 3.88
N GLY A 187 -4.18 -9.28 3.72
CA GLY A 187 -3.74 -10.22 4.75
C GLY A 187 -3.09 -9.54 5.97
N LEU A 188 -2.24 -8.52 5.75
CA LEU A 188 -1.68 -7.71 6.84
C LEU A 188 -2.78 -6.93 7.57
N LEU A 189 -3.60 -6.18 6.84
CA LEU A 189 -4.73 -5.42 7.42
C LEU A 189 -5.61 -6.33 8.28
N ARG A 190 -5.86 -7.58 7.85
CA ARG A 190 -6.66 -8.56 8.61
C ARG A 190 -6.14 -8.89 10.00
N ASN A 191 -4.83 -8.89 10.22
CA ASN A 191 -4.28 -9.12 11.56
C ASN A 191 -4.68 -8.02 12.58
N LEU A 192 -5.19 -6.86 12.13
CA LEU A 192 -5.70 -5.80 13.02
C LEU A 192 -7.06 -6.14 13.67
N TRP A 193 -7.81 -7.10 13.13
CA TRP A 193 -9.12 -7.53 13.68
C TRP A 193 -9.20 -9.03 13.96
N GLU A 194 -8.54 -9.86 13.16
CA GLU A 194 -8.34 -11.30 13.38
C GLU A 194 -6.85 -11.58 13.63
N PRO A 195 -6.32 -11.22 14.82
CA PRO A 195 -4.94 -11.51 15.17
C PRO A 195 -4.70 -13.01 15.22
N THR A 196 -3.85 -13.51 14.34
CA THR A 196 -3.47 -14.93 14.28
C THR A 196 -2.60 -15.36 15.46
N THR A 197 -1.86 -14.43 16.06
CA THR A 197 -1.06 -14.59 17.28
C THR A 197 -1.07 -13.28 18.09
N SER A 198 -0.64 -13.32 19.36
CA SER A 198 -0.47 -12.11 20.19
C SER A 198 0.39 -11.04 19.52
N ASP A 199 1.45 -11.46 18.83
CA ASP A 199 2.46 -10.57 18.29
C ASP A 199 2.08 -10.03 16.90
N SER A 200 0.99 -10.54 16.32
CA SER A 200 0.54 -10.19 14.98
C SER A 200 0.10 -8.72 14.84
N ILE A 201 -0.49 -8.11 15.88
CA ILE A 201 -0.90 -6.70 15.85
C ILE A 201 0.32 -5.76 15.85
N PRO A 202 1.26 -5.82 16.83
CA PRO A 202 2.46 -4.98 16.81
C PRO A 202 3.25 -5.11 15.50
N LEU A 203 3.44 -6.34 15.02
CA LEU A 203 4.18 -6.64 13.80
C LEU A 203 3.49 -6.08 12.54
N THR A 204 2.17 -6.15 12.49
CA THR A 204 1.36 -5.56 11.42
C THR A 204 1.44 -4.05 11.43
N LEU A 205 1.32 -3.40 12.60
CA LEU A 205 1.46 -1.95 12.71
C LEU A 205 2.86 -1.47 12.25
N GLU A 206 3.91 -2.21 12.59
CA GLU A 206 5.26 -1.93 12.11
C GLU A 206 5.43 -2.11 10.59
N CYS A 207 4.77 -3.11 9.99
CA CYS A 207 4.76 -3.30 8.54
C CYS A 207 3.95 -2.19 7.83
N LEU A 208 2.78 -1.82 8.34
CA LEU A 208 1.95 -0.75 7.78
C LEU A 208 2.63 0.61 7.91
N HIS A 209 3.33 0.88 9.01
CA HIS A 209 4.12 2.10 9.17
C HIS A 209 5.31 2.17 8.19
N PHE A 210 5.99 1.05 7.92
CA PHE A 210 6.98 0.95 6.86
C PHE A 210 6.37 1.22 5.47
N LEU A 211 5.23 0.60 5.13
CA LEU A 211 4.56 0.85 3.85
C LEU A 211 4.04 2.30 3.71
N ALA A 212 3.71 2.95 4.83
CA ALA A 212 3.32 4.35 4.86
C ALA A 212 4.50 5.32 4.74
N SER A 213 5.72 4.93 5.17
CA SER A 213 6.90 5.82 5.10
C SER A 213 7.55 5.86 3.71
N VAL A 214 7.41 4.80 2.91
CA VAL A 214 7.92 4.73 1.53
C VAL A 214 6.93 5.36 0.53
N PRO A 215 7.27 6.47 -0.15
CA PRO A 215 6.34 7.21 -1.02
C PRO A 215 5.66 6.36 -2.10
N GLN A 216 6.39 5.43 -2.71
CA GLN A 216 5.96 4.61 -3.83
C GLN A 216 4.81 3.66 -3.47
N TYR A 217 4.67 3.27 -2.20
CA TYR A 217 3.65 2.32 -1.75
C TYR A 217 2.39 2.99 -1.18
N ARG A 218 2.46 4.30 -0.88
CA ARG A 218 1.38 5.06 -0.21
C ARG A 218 0.05 5.02 -0.96
N GLY A 219 0.05 5.25 -2.28
CA GLY A 219 -1.19 5.29 -3.08
C GLY A 219 -1.98 3.97 -3.00
N MET A 220 -1.26 2.85 -3.01
CA MET A 220 -1.82 1.51 -2.86
C MET A 220 -2.28 1.23 -1.42
N LEU A 221 -1.50 1.64 -0.42
CA LEU A 221 -1.93 1.56 0.98
C LEU A 221 -3.24 2.35 1.20
N PHE A 222 -3.36 3.55 0.63
CA PHE A 222 -4.56 4.37 0.70
C PHE A 222 -5.77 3.67 0.04
N SER A 223 -5.64 3.12 -1.17
CA SER A 223 -6.77 2.43 -1.84
C SER A 223 -7.27 1.20 -1.07
N HIS A 224 -6.38 0.50 -0.35
CA HIS A 224 -6.74 -0.72 0.37
C HIS A 224 -7.12 -0.54 1.84
N LEU A 225 -6.76 0.58 2.49
CA LEU A 225 -7.31 0.92 3.82
C LEU A 225 -8.85 1.10 3.81
N LEU A 226 -9.43 1.42 2.66
CA LEU A 226 -10.87 1.54 2.42
C LEU A 226 -11.49 0.33 1.71
N SER A 227 -10.68 -0.64 1.27
CA SER A 227 -11.17 -1.85 0.60
C SER A 227 -11.79 -2.81 1.62
N PRO A 228 -12.94 -3.46 1.31
CA PRO A 228 -13.43 -4.56 2.13
C PRO A 228 -12.47 -5.74 1.99
N VAL A 229 -12.03 -6.32 3.10
CA VAL A 229 -11.30 -7.60 3.06
C VAL A 229 -12.31 -8.71 2.88
N SER A 230 -12.20 -9.41 1.76
CA SER A 230 -12.99 -10.59 1.48
C SER A 230 -12.63 -11.72 2.45
N GLU A 231 -13.63 -12.21 3.19
CA GLU A 231 -13.57 -13.57 3.72
C GLU A 231 -13.44 -14.52 2.53
N LYS A 232 -12.21 -14.93 2.17
CA LYS A 232 -12.00 -16.15 1.38
C LYS A 232 -12.37 -17.36 2.25
N ARG A 233 -13.67 -17.53 2.54
CA ARG A 233 -14.21 -18.87 2.83
C ARG A 233 -14.01 -19.68 1.56
N SER A 234 -13.10 -20.64 1.61
CA SER A 234 -13.02 -21.69 0.61
C SER A 234 -14.33 -22.48 0.64
N MET A 235 -15.26 -22.14 -0.25
CA MET A 235 -16.36 -23.03 -0.59
C MET A 235 -15.78 -24.25 -1.30
N SER A 236 -15.37 -25.25 -0.51
CA SER A 236 -15.22 -26.61 -1.02
C SER A 236 -16.62 -27.16 -1.25
N ILE A 237 -17.10 -27.04 -2.49
CA ILE A 237 -18.24 -27.81 -2.95
C ILE A 237 -17.79 -29.26 -2.99
N ASP A 238 -18.29 -30.10 -2.06
CA ASP A 238 -18.82 -31.41 -2.44
C ASP A 238 -19.64 -32.09 -1.31
N ALA A 239 -20.82 -32.54 -1.72
CA ALA A 239 -21.69 -33.58 -1.15
C ALA A 239 -21.91 -33.71 0.38
N ILE A 240 -23.16 -33.53 0.84
CA ILE A 240 -24.11 -34.62 1.20
C ILE A 240 -25.50 -34.06 1.62
N LYS A 241 -26.51 -34.93 1.48
CA LYS A 241 -27.98 -34.72 1.53
C LYS A 241 -28.60 -33.95 2.72
N VAL A 242 -29.80 -33.44 2.44
CA VAL A 242 -30.82 -32.87 3.35
C VAL A 242 -31.26 -33.85 4.45
N GLU A 243 -31.31 -33.36 5.70
CA GLU A 243 -32.38 -33.65 6.67
C GLU A 243 -32.36 -32.64 7.84
N THR A 244 -33.54 -32.20 8.30
CA THR A 244 -33.72 -31.37 9.51
C THR A 244 -34.58 -32.15 10.51
N PRO A 245 -34.29 -32.15 11.83
CA PRO A 245 -34.93 -31.12 12.68
C PRO A 245 -34.23 -30.69 14.00
N LYS A 246 -34.50 -29.43 14.36
CA LYS A 246 -34.74 -28.86 15.71
C LYS A 246 -33.65 -28.88 16.82
N ARG A 247 -33.37 -27.65 17.30
CA ARG A 247 -33.13 -27.24 18.71
C ARG A 247 -31.96 -27.90 19.48
N ARG A 248 -30.72 -27.60 19.07
CA ARG A 248 -29.55 -27.54 19.99
C ARG A 248 -28.64 -26.31 19.82
N GLY A 249 -28.66 -25.64 18.66
CA GLY A 249 -27.74 -24.53 18.36
C GLY A 249 -27.85 -23.31 19.30
N THR A 250 -29.05 -22.93 19.74
CA THR A 250 -29.24 -21.72 20.57
C THR A 250 -28.57 -21.79 21.95
N ALA A 251 -28.44 -22.97 22.57
CA ALA A 251 -27.78 -23.09 23.87
C ALA A 251 -26.25 -22.92 23.74
N ILE A 252 -25.65 -23.57 22.75
CA ILE A 252 -24.20 -23.50 22.46
C ILE A 252 -23.80 -22.09 22.02
N VAL A 253 -24.64 -21.42 21.22
CA VAL A 253 -24.44 -20.02 20.83
C VAL A 253 -24.44 -19.12 22.07
N THR A 254 -25.45 -19.19 22.95
CA THR A 254 -25.47 -18.36 24.17
C THR A 254 -24.29 -18.63 25.12
N GLU A 255 -23.81 -19.87 25.22
CA GLU A 255 -22.63 -20.21 26.01
C GLU A 255 -21.32 -19.70 25.38
N PHE A 256 -21.24 -19.65 24.04
CA PHE A 256 -20.09 -19.10 23.33
C PHE A 256 -20.07 -17.56 23.39
N LEU A 257 -21.22 -16.92 23.20
CA LEU A 257 -21.39 -15.46 23.31
C LEU A 257 -21.03 -14.93 24.71
N THR A 258 -21.26 -15.71 25.78
CA THR A 258 -20.89 -15.32 27.15
C THR A 258 -19.40 -15.54 27.47
N LYS A 259 -18.69 -16.38 26.70
CA LYS A 259 -17.25 -16.65 26.90
C LYS A 259 -16.32 -15.81 26.01
N HIS A 260 -16.80 -15.32 24.85
CA HIS A 260 -15.98 -14.61 23.87
C HIS A 260 -16.65 -13.32 23.32
N PRO A 261 -16.83 -12.27 24.15
CA PRO A 261 -17.52 -11.04 23.74
C PRO A 261 -16.82 -10.27 22.60
N SER A 262 -15.50 -10.45 22.42
CA SER A 262 -14.73 -9.85 21.33
C SER A 262 -15.00 -10.48 19.95
N ALA A 263 -15.49 -11.72 19.89
CA ALA A 263 -15.76 -12.42 18.62
C ALA A 263 -17.09 -11.99 17.95
N ILE A 264 -17.92 -11.20 18.64
CA ILE A 264 -19.32 -10.96 18.25
C ILE A 264 -19.45 -9.88 17.17
N PHE A 265 -18.59 -8.85 17.20
CA PHE A 265 -18.81 -7.64 16.39
C PHE A 265 -18.52 -7.79 14.89
N GLY A 266 -17.64 -8.73 14.48
CA GLY A 266 -17.41 -9.03 13.07
C GLY A 266 -18.48 -9.95 12.48
N SER A 267 -18.56 -11.18 13.00
CA SER A 267 -19.38 -12.25 12.40
C SER A 267 -20.88 -12.17 12.72
N GLY A 268 -21.26 -11.52 13.83
CA GLY A 268 -22.65 -11.41 14.25
C GLY A 268 -23.49 -10.49 13.36
N ILE A 269 -22.89 -9.43 12.82
CA ILE A 269 -23.59 -8.44 11.99
C ILE A 269 -23.98 -9.01 10.62
N GLU A 270 -23.08 -9.76 9.96
CA GLU A 270 -23.41 -10.46 8.70
C GLU A 270 -24.49 -11.53 8.89
N PHE A 271 -24.45 -12.28 9.99
CA PHE A 271 -25.50 -13.24 10.33
C PHE A 271 -26.86 -12.56 10.58
N LEU A 272 -26.88 -11.42 11.29
CA LEU A 272 -28.11 -10.64 11.53
C LEU A 272 -28.65 -9.96 10.26
N LYS A 273 -27.79 -9.47 9.36
CA LYS A 273 -28.19 -8.94 8.04
C LYS A 273 -28.98 -9.96 7.22
N SER A 274 -28.67 -11.26 7.34
CA SER A 274 -29.38 -12.32 6.59
C SER A 274 -30.87 -12.48 6.96
N PHE A 275 -31.33 -11.87 8.05
CA PHE A 275 -32.73 -11.89 8.51
C PHE A 275 -33.49 -10.57 8.27
N MET A 276 -32.84 -9.54 7.72
CA MET A 276 -33.37 -8.17 7.63
C MET A 276 -33.56 -7.74 6.17
N PRO A 277 -34.78 -7.71 5.61
CA PRO A 277 -35.03 -6.97 4.37
C PRO A 277 -34.90 -5.46 4.63
N SER A 278 -34.33 -4.73 3.67
CA SER A 278 -34.07 -3.28 3.70
C SER A 278 -33.12 -2.76 4.80
N VAL A 279 -31.84 -2.60 4.44
CA VAL A 279 -30.93 -1.62 5.06
C VAL A 279 -30.20 -0.90 3.92
N PRO A 280 -30.03 0.45 3.95
CA PRO A 280 -29.47 1.21 2.82
C PRO A 280 -27.98 0.98 2.53
N GLU A 281 -27.55 1.43 1.35
CA GLU A 281 -26.21 1.35 0.75
C GLU A 281 -25.02 1.95 1.54
N THR A 282 -25.21 2.41 2.77
CA THR A 282 -24.19 3.14 3.54
C THR A 282 -23.31 2.28 4.45
N VAL A 283 -23.54 0.96 4.52
CA VAL A 283 -22.66 0.02 5.24
C VAL A 283 -21.46 -0.41 4.37
N LEU A 284 -20.70 0.58 3.89
CA LEU A 284 -19.36 0.35 3.35
C LEU A 284 -18.43 -0.02 4.51
N VAL A 285 -18.11 -1.30 4.61
CA VAL A 285 -17.31 -1.89 5.69
C VAL A 285 -15.83 -1.52 5.54
N ARG A 286 -15.44 -0.36 6.09
CA ARG A 286 -14.07 0.22 6.02
C ARG A 286 -13.12 -0.40 7.06
N ASN A 287 -12.76 -1.67 6.85
CA ASN A 287 -12.11 -2.49 7.87
C ASN A 287 -10.71 -2.02 8.33
N GLY A 288 -9.84 -1.55 7.43
CA GLY A 288 -8.52 -1.05 7.81
C GLY A 288 -8.61 0.14 8.78
N VAL A 289 -9.50 1.08 8.47
CA VAL A 289 -9.83 2.22 9.34
C VAL A 289 -10.42 1.74 10.68
N ASN A 290 -11.42 0.84 10.64
CA ASN A 290 -12.07 0.34 11.85
C ASN A 290 -11.10 -0.36 12.81
N GLY A 291 -10.16 -1.18 12.31
CA GLY A 291 -9.15 -1.85 13.13
C GLY A 291 -8.22 -0.85 13.84
N LEU A 292 -7.72 0.16 13.12
CA LEU A 292 -6.89 1.23 13.71
C LEU A 292 -7.66 2.01 14.78
N VAL A 293 -8.95 2.31 14.55
CA VAL A 293 -9.79 3.06 15.50
C VAL A 293 -10.15 2.21 16.73
N GLN A 294 -10.38 0.90 16.60
CA GLN A 294 -10.54 0.01 17.76
C GLN A 294 -9.25 -0.10 18.59
N LEU A 295 -8.08 -0.07 17.96
CA LEU A 295 -6.80 -0.02 18.68
C LEU A 295 -6.60 1.28 19.45
N ILE A 296 -7.05 2.43 18.93
CA ILE A 296 -7.11 3.70 19.69
C ILE A 296 -8.07 3.56 20.89
N ALA A 297 -9.25 3.00 20.65
CA ALA A 297 -10.30 2.87 21.65
C ALA A 297 -9.96 1.89 22.78
N LYS A 298 -9.32 0.75 22.48
CA LYS A 298 -9.19 -0.41 23.39
C LYS A 298 -7.81 -1.07 23.43
N GLY A 299 -6.94 -0.77 22.47
CA GLY A 299 -5.58 -1.34 22.41
C GLY A 299 -4.68 -0.85 23.54
N ALA A 300 -3.57 -1.56 23.78
CA ALA A 300 -2.56 -1.23 24.77
C ALA A 300 -1.83 0.08 24.43
N GLU A 301 -1.16 0.70 25.40
CA GLU A 301 -0.49 2.00 25.21
C GLU A 301 0.52 2.00 24.06
N LYS A 302 1.32 0.93 23.96
CA LYS A 302 2.27 0.74 22.85
C LYS A 302 1.56 0.68 21.48
N GLU A 303 0.43 -0.01 21.40
CA GLU A 303 -0.36 -0.12 20.15
C GLU A 303 -0.97 1.22 19.77
N ARG A 304 -1.52 1.96 20.74
CA ARG A 304 -2.04 3.32 20.54
C ARG A 304 -0.95 4.28 20.06
N ALA A 305 0.25 4.20 20.63
CA ALA A 305 1.40 4.98 20.20
C ALA A 305 1.80 4.63 18.75
N SER A 306 1.87 3.35 18.39
CA SER A 306 2.16 2.88 17.03
C SER A 306 1.08 3.29 16.01
N VAL A 307 -0.21 3.18 16.36
CA VAL A 307 -1.31 3.68 15.50
C VAL A 307 -1.18 5.18 15.31
N THR A 308 -0.91 5.94 16.38
CA THR A 308 -0.74 7.39 16.27
C THR A 308 0.45 7.76 15.38
N ALA A 309 1.56 7.02 15.45
CA ALA A 309 2.72 7.21 14.57
C ALA A 309 2.42 6.85 13.10
N LEU A 310 1.60 5.82 12.84
CA LEU A 310 1.08 5.52 11.51
C LEU A 310 0.19 6.66 11.00
N LEU A 311 -0.77 7.13 11.80
CA LEU A 311 -1.64 8.25 11.41
C LEU A 311 -0.86 9.56 11.19
N GLU A 312 0.20 9.80 11.96
CA GLU A 312 1.12 10.92 11.79
C GLU A 312 1.89 10.84 10.46
N GLU A 313 2.31 9.64 10.05
CA GLU A 313 2.95 9.40 8.74
C GLU A 313 1.97 9.70 7.59
N LEU A 314 0.73 9.19 7.68
CA LEU A 314 -0.32 9.44 6.68
C LEU A 314 -0.74 10.93 6.65
N ALA A 315 -0.75 11.61 7.79
CA ALA A 315 -1.12 13.03 7.93
C ALA A 315 -0.05 13.99 7.38
N ARG A 316 1.23 13.62 7.44
CA ARG A 316 2.34 14.44 6.90
C ARG A 316 2.32 14.53 5.37
N HIS A 317 1.64 13.59 4.70
CA HIS A 317 1.55 13.55 3.25
C HIS A 317 0.46 14.50 2.73
N ASP A 318 0.85 15.75 2.44
CA ASP A 318 -0.05 16.78 1.89
C ASP A 318 0.14 16.99 0.37
N SER A 319 -0.12 15.94 -0.40
CA SER A 319 -0.36 16.08 -1.83
C SER A 319 -1.82 16.48 -2.05
N ALA A 320 -2.09 17.79 -2.15
CA ALA A 320 -3.44 18.36 -2.31
C ALA A 320 -4.26 17.80 -3.49
N ASN A 321 -3.59 17.14 -4.46
CA ASN A 321 -4.21 16.50 -5.62
C ASN A 321 -4.52 15.00 -5.44
N ASP A 322 -4.13 14.38 -4.31
CA ASP A 322 -4.41 12.95 -4.05
C ASP A 322 -5.76 12.76 -3.35
N HIS A 323 -6.79 12.56 -4.16
CA HIS A 323 -8.15 12.27 -3.70
C HIS A 323 -8.22 11.04 -2.78
N ALA A 324 -7.43 9.99 -3.03
CA ALA A 324 -7.46 8.77 -2.22
C ALA A 324 -6.90 9.02 -0.82
N SER A 325 -5.78 9.73 -0.72
CA SER A 325 -5.22 10.15 0.58
C SER A 325 -6.21 11.02 1.37
N HIS A 326 -6.87 11.99 0.72
CA HIS A 326 -7.88 12.81 1.41
C HIS A 326 -9.09 12.00 1.87
N LEU A 327 -9.58 11.06 1.06
CA LEU A 327 -10.70 10.19 1.43
C LEU A 327 -10.36 9.31 2.65
N VAL A 328 -9.18 8.65 2.63
CA VAL A 328 -8.71 7.82 3.76
C VAL A 328 -8.60 8.64 5.04
N CYS A 329 -7.93 9.79 5.00
CA CYS A 329 -7.82 10.66 6.17
C CYS A 329 -9.20 11.11 6.68
N SER A 330 -10.10 11.51 5.78
CA SER A 330 -11.45 11.94 6.17
C SER A 330 -12.20 10.86 6.93
N GLU A 331 -12.10 9.59 6.50
CA GLU A 331 -12.82 8.49 7.13
C GLU A 331 -12.16 8.01 8.42
N ILE A 332 -10.83 8.07 8.53
CA ILE A 332 -10.14 7.85 9.80
C ILE A 332 -10.60 8.88 10.83
N PHE A 333 -10.51 10.18 10.52
CA PHE A 333 -10.88 11.21 11.49
C PHE A 333 -12.38 11.21 11.82
N LYS A 334 -13.26 10.92 10.85
CA LYS A 334 -14.68 10.70 11.10
C LYS A 334 -14.94 9.54 12.06
N ALA A 335 -14.24 8.42 11.90
CA ALA A 335 -14.37 7.27 12.79
C ALA A 335 -13.79 7.55 14.21
N ILE A 336 -12.71 8.32 14.32
CA ILE A 336 -12.17 8.74 15.64
C ILE A 336 -13.12 9.73 16.33
N VAL A 337 -13.75 10.67 15.60
CA VAL A 337 -14.79 11.56 16.17
C VAL A 337 -16.01 10.76 16.63
N GLY A 338 -16.41 9.72 15.90
CA GLY A 338 -17.47 8.80 16.33
C GLY A 338 -17.23 8.11 17.68
N LEU A 339 -15.98 8.01 18.17
CA LEU A 339 -15.68 7.51 19.52
C LEU A 339 -16.09 8.50 20.63
N LEU A 340 -16.21 9.80 20.32
CA LEU A 340 -16.71 10.83 21.23
C LEU A 340 -18.24 10.79 21.34
N SER A 341 -18.88 10.62 20.18
CA SER A 341 -20.33 10.55 19.99
C SER A 341 -20.97 9.26 20.54
N ASP A 342 -20.18 8.22 20.84
CA ASP A 342 -20.70 6.97 21.39
C ASP A 342 -21.23 7.19 22.83
N PRO A 343 -22.54 7.04 23.08
CA PRO A 343 -23.10 7.17 24.42
C PRO A 343 -22.71 6.00 25.34
N ASN A 344 -22.24 4.89 24.78
CA ASN A 344 -21.76 3.71 25.52
C ASN A 344 -20.24 3.71 25.69
N GLY A 345 -19.52 4.65 25.06
CA GLY A 345 -18.06 4.75 25.13
C GLY A 345 -17.60 5.28 26.49
N ASP A 346 -16.62 4.59 27.09
CA ASP A 346 -16.07 4.98 28.38
C ASP A 346 -15.29 6.32 28.33
N ASP A 347 -15.21 7.01 29.47
CA ASP A 347 -14.54 8.31 29.56
C ASP A 347 -13.05 8.24 29.18
N ASP A 348 -12.37 7.13 29.49
CA ASP A 348 -10.98 6.96 29.07
C ASP A 348 -10.87 6.69 27.56
N GLN A 349 -11.87 6.09 26.89
CA GLN A 349 -11.94 5.95 25.42
C GLN A 349 -12.02 7.33 24.78
N LYS A 350 -12.82 8.23 25.35
CA LYS A 350 -12.95 9.62 24.89
C LYS A 350 -11.63 10.37 25.09
N VAL A 351 -10.97 10.22 26.24
CA VAL A 351 -9.62 10.76 26.50
C VAL A 351 -8.57 10.19 25.52
N ARG A 352 -8.58 8.87 25.26
CA ARG A 352 -7.68 8.22 24.28
C ARG A 352 -7.89 8.78 22.87
N ALA A 353 -9.14 8.92 22.42
CA ALA A 353 -9.47 9.49 21.11
C ALA A 353 -9.02 10.96 21.00
N MET A 354 -9.35 11.80 21.99
CA MET A 354 -8.94 13.21 22.01
C MET A 354 -7.42 13.39 22.06
N GLY A 355 -6.69 12.54 22.78
CA GLY A 355 -5.22 12.58 22.81
C GLY A 355 -4.57 12.29 21.44
N VAL A 356 -5.18 11.40 20.64
CA VAL A 356 -4.75 11.18 19.25
C VAL A 356 -5.06 12.40 18.37
N MET A 357 -6.26 12.99 18.51
CA MET A 357 -6.62 14.21 17.78
C MET A 357 -5.67 15.37 18.10
N GLU A 358 -5.40 15.63 19.38
CA GLU A 358 -4.51 16.69 19.87
C GLU A 358 -3.10 16.55 19.27
N LYS A 359 -2.50 15.36 19.34
CA LYS A 359 -1.16 15.11 18.78
C LYS A 359 -1.09 15.31 17.26
N LEU A 360 -2.19 15.11 16.54
CA LEU A 360 -2.27 15.25 15.09
C LEU A 360 -2.79 16.63 14.63
N ALA A 361 -3.40 17.42 15.51
CA ALA A 361 -3.98 18.73 15.20
C ALA A 361 -2.97 19.77 14.72
N LYS A 362 -1.66 19.54 14.91
CA LYS A 362 -0.59 20.35 14.30
C LYS A 362 -0.65 20.37 12.75
N TYR A 363 -1.16 19.33 12.11
CA TYR A 363 -1.29 19.25 10.65
C TYR A 363 -2.59 19.92 10.16
N GLN A 364 -2.49 20.90 9.25
CA GLN A 364 -3.64 21.61 8.67
C GLN A 364 -4.67 20.66 8.04
N LYS A 365 -4.21 19.67 7.27
CA LYS A 365 -5.05 18.62 6.66
C LYS A 365 -5.88 17.87 7.71
N VAL A 366 -5.31 17.60 8.90
CA VAL A 366 -6.01 16.93 10.00
C VAL A 366 -7.09 17.83 10.58
N ARG A 367 -6.78 19.11 10.88
CA ARG A 367 -7.79 20.06 11.39
C ARG A 367 -8.98 20.18 10.44
N ARG A 368 -8.73 20.35 9.14
CA ARG A 368 -9.79 20.39 8.11
C ARG A 368 -10.67 19.13 8.10
N HIS A 369 -10.08 17.94 8.23
CA HIS A 369 -10.84 16.68 8.31
C HIS A 369 -11.61 16.54 9.63
N LEU A 370 -11.05 16.99 10.76
CA LEU A 370 -11.74 17.00 12.06
C LEU A 370 -12.95 17.96 12.06
N HIS A 371 -12.81 19.17 11.52
CA HIS A 371 -13.95 20.09 11.37
C HIS A 371 -15.04 19.52 10.44
N ARG A 372 -14.67 18.93 9.30
CA ARG A 372 -15.59 18.22 8.40
C ARG A 372 -16.25 16.99 9.02
N ALA A 373 -15.63 16.40 10.03
CA ALA A 373 -16.19 15.32 10.84
C ALA A 373 -17.07 15.82 12.01
N SER A 374 -17.36 17.12 12.08
CA SER A 374 -18.14 17.76 13.16
C SER A 374 -17.54 17.60 14.56
N VAL A 375 -16.20 17.62 14.68
CA VAL A 375 -15.52 17.48 15.99
C VAL A 375 -15.94 18.53 17.02
N SER A 376 -16.21 19.78 16.61
CA SER A 376 -16.41 20.90 17.55
C SER A 376 -17.71 20.77 18.37
N PRO A 377 -18.88 20.44 17.78
CA PRO A 377 -20.07 20.03 18.54
C PRO A 377 -19.81 18.88 19.53
N GLU A 378 -19.10 17.83 19.11
CA GLU A 378 -18.84 16.66 19.96
C GLU A 378 -17.94 17.00 21.15
N LEU A 379 -16.88 17.81 20.93
CA LEU A 379 -16.04 18.31 22.03
C LEU A 379 -16.82 19.23 22.97
N PHE A 380 -17.73 20.06 22.46
CA PHE A 380 -18.60 20.88 23.29
C PHE A 380 -19.54 20.02 24.16
N LEU A 381 -20.12 18.94 23.60
CA LEU A 381 -20.92 17.98 24.36
C LEU A 381 -20.08 17.27 25.44
N VAL A 382 -18.87 16.80 25.10
CA VAL A 382 -17.96 16.17 26.08
C VAL A 382 -17.57 17.14 27.20
N ALA A 383 -17.23 18.39 26.87
CA ALA A 383 -16.89 19.40 27.89
C ALA A 383 -18.03 19.61 28.90
N ASN A 384 -19.27 19.74 28.42
CA ASN A 384 -20.42 20.01 29.28
C ASN A 384 -20.94 18.78 30.05
N LEU A 385 -20.86 17.58 29.46
CA LEU A 385 -21.57 16.39 29.96
C LEU A 385 -20.67 15.31 30.58
N ALA A 386 -19.38 15.26 30.24
CA ALA A 386 -18.48 14.23 30.75
C ALA A 386 -17.92 14.55 32.14
N SER A 387 -17.21 13.58 32.73
CA SER A 387 -16.48 13.77 33.99
C SER A 387 -15.30 14.76 33.83
N PRO A 388 -14.64 15.19 34.93
CA PRO A 388 -13.64 16.26 34.87
C PRO A 388 -12.47 15.99 33.90
N ARG A 389 -11.99 14.75 33.82
CA ARG A 389 -10.81 14.39 33.00
C ARG A 389 -11.07 14.50 31.48
N PRO A 390 -12.14 13.90 30.91
CA PRO A 390 -12.52 14.19 29.53
C PRO A 390 -12.86 15.65 29.29
N ARG A 391 -13.48 16.36 30.25
CA ARG A 391 -13.79 17.79 30.11
C ARG A 391 -12.56 18.65 29.86
N GLU A 392 -11.56 18.58 30.74
CA GLU A 392 -10.30 19.33 30.59
C GLU A 392 -9.61 19.04 29.24
N GLN A 393 -9.67 17.79 28.80
CA GLN A 393 -9.09 17.36 27.53
C GLN A 393 -9.89 17.90 26.32
N ALA A 394 -11.22 17.92 26.41
CA ALA A 394 -12.10 18.45 25.37
C ALA A 394 -11.98 19.97 25.23
N GLU A 395 -11.93 20.71 26.35
CA GLU A 395 -11.75 22.16 26.38
C GLU A 395 -10.41 22.58 25.74
N ARG A 396 -9.31 21.88 26.09
CA ARG A 396 -7.99 22.17 25.52
C ARG A 396 -7.93 21.90 24.01
N LEU A 397 -8.48 20.76 23.57
CA LEU A 397 -8.53 20.41 22.15
C LEU A 397 -9.45 21.36 21.37
N LEU A 398 -10.58 21.77 21.95
CA LEU A 398 -11.49 22.74 21.35
C LEU A 398 -10.82 24.10 21.18
N GLY A 399 -10.10 24.61 22.20
CA GLY A 399 -9.31 25.83 22.09
C GLY A 399 -8.27 25.76 20.97
N THR A 400 -7.48 24.68 20.94
CA THR A 400 -6.48 24.39 19.89
C THR A 400 -7.07 24.42 18.47
N LEU A 401 -8.32 23.96 18.32
CA LEU A 401 -9.01 23.91 17.04
C LEU A 401 -9.70 25.24 16.67
N ILE A 402 -10.18 26.02 17.64
CA ILE A 402 -10.81 27.34 17.41
C ILE A 402 -9.78 28.40 17.05
N GLU A 403 -8.59 28.36 17.66
CA GLU A 403 -7.49 29.29 17.36
C GLU A 403 -6.89 29.08 15.94
N ALA A 404 -7.21 27.96 15.29
CA ALA A 404 -6.69 27.61 13.98
C ALA A 404 -7.48 28.31 12.84
N PRO A 405 -6.80 28.81 11.79
CA PRO A 405 -7.46 29.60 10.73
C PRO A 405 -8.51 28.81 9.94
N GLU A 406 -8.41 27.48 9.90
CA GLU A 406 -9.36 26.61 9.19
C GLU A 406 -10.74 26.53 9.89
N PHE A 407 -10.82 26.93 11.16
CA PHE A 407 -12.11 27.06 11.86
C PHE A 407 -12.97 28.18 11.26
N ALA A 408 -12.36 29.31 10.91
CA ALA A 408 -13.06 30.42 10.27
C ALA A 408 -13.57 30.03 8.87
N GLU A 409 -12.77 29.28 8.08
CA GLU A 409 -13.19 28.71 6.80
C GLU A 409 -14.46 27.84 6.96
N PHE A 410 -14.49 27.01 8.01
CA PHE A 410 -15.61 26.10 8.29
C PHE A 410 -16.87 26.82 8.78
N VAL A 411 -16.75 27.81 9.66
CA VAL A 411 -17.90 28.60 10.17
C VAL A 411 -18.55 29.41 9.05
N GLN A 412 -17.76 29.95 8.11
CA GLN A 412 -18.29 30.63 6.93
C GLN A 412 -18.99 29.65 5.98
N ALA A 413 -18.41 28.47 5.71
CA ALA A 413 -19.00 27.45 4.84
C ALA A 413 -20.23 26.73 5.41
N SER A 414 -20.55 26.93 6.70
CA SER A 414 -21.75 26.39 7.36
C SER A 414 -22.82 27.45 7.64
N THR A 415 -22.58 28.70 7.24
CA THR A 415 -23.54 29.82 7.29
C THR A 415 -24.01 30.28 5.90
N SER A 416 -23.47 29.66 4.84
CA SER A 416 -23.89 29.76 3.43
C SER A 416 -24.73 28.57 2.99
#